data_AF-A0A1C6UPT5-F1
#
_entry.id   AF-A0A1C6UPT5-F1
#
_cell.length_a   1.000
_cell.length_b   1.000
_cell.length_c   1.000
_cell.angle_alpha   90.00
_cell.angle_beta   90.00
_cell.angle_gamma   90.00
#
_symmetry.space_group_name_H-M   'P 1'
#
loop_
_entity.id
_entity.type
_entity.pdbx_description
1 polymer ?
#
loop_
_entity_poly.entity_id
_entity_poly.type
_entity_poly.pdbx_seq_one_letter_code
_entity_poly.pdbx_strand_id
1 'polypeptide(L)'
;MTVDIGSDDRPDTRVRRLSLAQEQLWFLDQLAPGEATYTVLMVWRLRGPLRVDLLRRALTLVVARHEALRVTIDHVEGEPYQRVTPAGEVPLPVTDLRTLPPAEREQRVRAEIDARRDEPFDLAAGPLCRFALLRVADDEYVFCQGFHHIVTDGWSAAVVNTELAGAYRSLYAGGEPTFDDADLDFTGYAQAQRDRLTGAVLAEDLAFWRERLAGLPVLDLPADRPRPGAAEHRGATLIRQFPADLRGLVQRLADDHNASPFMVLAAAFDLVLSRYTGAVDVPVGVPMLGRPEPELEALVGMFVNMTVLRTDLSGDPTFGELIDRVADGTLELYEHQEVAFNQVVDAVRPVRDADRNPLFDVSLQLLGESNSGENLDLPEVTAEYVPLESRTSRFDMAINLIDTGGGLRANVEYASDLFDRWRIEALLGHLETVLRGAAADPDRRLSQLALVAGAEAEQLLAAGRDADATGPVYVVDPTLNLLPRGVPGELLRVVEPTGTDPQAVADPFRPGGYVVRTGERVRWSADLRLETLEGPGDGAAPAGPTADVADDAPRTPTEQRVADIFGEVLSRDGVGAQESFFAVGGNSLQAMRVVSRINKGFGIKLSVRTMYGNPTVRAVAAAVDQKTGGSEA
;
A
#
# COMPACT_ATOMS: atom_id res chain seq x y z
N MET A 1 32.50 17.24 -28.48
CA MET A 1 33.26 18.40 -27.96
C MET A 1 32.90 18.46 -26.49
N THR A 2 33.85 18.23 -25.59
CA THR A 2 33.56 18.03 -24.16
C THR A 2 33.03 19.32 -23.57
N VAL A 3 31.75 19.34 -23.19
CA VAL A 3 31.15 20.49 -22.50
C VAL A 3 31.54 20.39 -21.03
N ASP A 4 32.07 21.49 -20.51
CA ASP A 4 32.40 21.67 -19.11
C ASP A 4 31.11 21.63 -18.29
N ILE A 5 30.82 20.49 -17.67
CA ILE A 5 29.79 20.38 -16.63
C ILE A 5 30.36 21.10 -15.42
N GLY A 6 30.25 22.43 -15.46
CA GLY A 6 30.97 23.30 -14.55
C GLY A 6 30.77 22.83 -13.11
N SER A 7 31.88 22.54 -12.43
CA SER A 7 31.90 22.38 -10.99
C SER A 7 31.62 23.75 -10.37
N ASP A 8 30.34 24.13 -10.36
CA ASP A 8 29.84 25.25 -9.60
C ASP A 8 29.89 24.81 -8.13
N ASP A 9 31.09 24.87 -7.57
CA ASP A 9 31.49 24.45 -6.22
C ASP A 9 30.95 25.43 -5.15
N ARG A 10 29.76 25.96 -5.41
CA ARG A 10 28.89 26.66 -4.46
C ARG A 10 28.03 25.59 -3.79
N PRO A 11 28.13 25.40 -2.47
CA PRO A 11 27.49 24.27 -1.77
C PRO A 11 25.96 24.20 -1.95
N ASP A 12 25.31 25.34 -2.22
CA ASP A 12 23.86 25.49 -2.27
C ASP A 12 23.22 25.29 -3.65
N THR A 13 24.00 25.13 -4.74
CA THR A 13 23.47 25.01 -6.12
C THR A 13 24.02 23.78 -6.84
N ARG A 14 23.41 22.63 -6.55
CA ARG A 14 23.82 21.32 -7.09
C ARG A 14 22.88 20.86 -8.19
N VAL A 15 23.43 20.28 -9.26
CA VAL A 15 22.68 19.65 -10.36
C VAL A 15 22.91 18.14 -10.29
N ARG A 16 21.83 17.36 -10.18
CA ARG A 16 21.86 15.89 -10.10
C ARG A 16 20.86 15.30 -11.09
N ARG A 17 21.06 14.04 -11.48
CA ARG A 17 20.03 13.30 -12.22
C ARG A 17 18.78 13.12 -11.35
N LEU A 18 17.62 13.03 -11.97
CA LEU A 18 16.40 12.59 -11.31
C LEU A 18 16.54 11.16 -10.79
N SER A 19 15.83 10.80 -9.72
CA SER A 19 15.60 9.37 -9.42
C SER A 19 14.80 8.72 -10.56
N LEU A 20 14.72 7.40 -10.60
CA LEU A 20 13.92 6.70 -11.60
C LEU A 20 12.42 7.06 -11.47
N ALA A 21 11.91 7.12 -10.24
CA ALA A 21 10.52 7.53 -9.97
C ALA A 21 10.26 9.00 -10.35
N GLN A 22 11.22 9.90 -10.12
CA GLN A 22 11.11 11.30 -10.53
C GLN A 22 11.07 11.48 -12.05
N GLU A 23 11.91 10.76 -12.79
CA GLU A 23 11.92 10.81 -14.26
C GLU A 23 10.59 10.32 -14.85
N GLN A 24 10.00 9.26 -14.27
CA GLN A 24 8.66 8.80 -14.67
C GLN A 24 7.60 9.88 -14.43
N LEU A 25 7.60 10.54 -13.27
CA LEU A 25 6.66 11.63 -12.99
C LEU A 25 6.87 12.85 -13.90
N TRP A 26 8.12 13.21 -14.18
CA TRP A 26 8.43 14.29 -15.12
C TRP A 26 7.93 13.96 -16.54
N PHE A 27 8.16 12.73 -17.03
CA PHE A 27 7.67 12.31 -18.34
C PHE A 27 6.14 12.39 -18.44
N LEU A 28 5.42 12.02 -17.38
CA LEU A 28 3.96 12.09 -17.33
C LEU A 28 3.45 13.54 -17.30
N ASP A 29 4.12 14.43 -16.56
CA ASP A 29 3.86 15.88 -16.59
C ASP A 29 4.06 16.48 -17.99
N GLN A 30 5.10 16.06 -18.72
CA GLN A 30 5.34 16.51 -20.10
C GLN A 30 4.29 16.02 -21.12
N LEU A 31 3.54 14.94 -20.83
CA LEU A 31 2.44 14.47 -21.67
C LEU A 31 1.14 15.27 -21.46
N ALA A 32 0.93 15.82 -20.26
CA ALA A 32 -0.27 16.55 -19.86
C ALA A 32 0.07 17.87 -19.14
N PRO A 33 0.81 18.79 -19.78
CA PRO A 33 1.35 19.97 -19.12
C PRO A 33 0.24 20.91 -18.66
N GLY A 34 0.28 21.30 -17.38
CA GLY A 34 -0.70 22.18 -16.75
C GLY A 34 -1.86 21.46 -16.06
N GLU A 35 -1.87 20.14 -16.01
CA GLU A 35 -2.76 19.39 -15.11
C GLU A 35 -2.21 19.31 -13.69
N ALA A 36 -3.08 19.42 -12.68
CA ALA A 36 -2.71 19.21 -11.28
C ALA A 36 -2.72 17.72 -10.85
N THR A 37 -2.61 16.80 -11.81
CA THR A 37 -2.82 15.35 -11.61
C THR A 37 -1.85 14.72 -10.60
N TYR A 38 -0.69 15.33 -10.34
CA TYR A 38 0.29 14.88 -9.34
C TYR A 38 0.48 15.87 -8.17
N THR A 39 -0.52 16.72 -7.91
CA THR A 39 -0.59 17.54 -6.69
C THR A 39 -1.04 16.71 -5.49
N VAL A 40 -0.19 16.62 -4.47
CA VAL A 40 -0.52 16.08 -3.15
C VAL A 40 -0.95 17.24 -2.26
N LEU A 41 -2.25 17.32 -1.91
CA LEU A 41 -2.80 18.36 -1.05
C LEU A 41 -3.25 17.77 0.29
N MET A 42 -2.61 18.23 1.38
CA MET A 42 -3.01 17.92 2.75
C MET A 42 -3.68 19.13 3.38
N VAL A 43 -4.75 18.90 4.15
CA VAL A 43 -5.54 19.96 4.77
C VAL A 43 -5.76 19.64 6.25
N TRP A 44 -5.55 20.64 7.10
CA TRP A 44 -5.71 20.55 8.55
C TRP A 44 -6.67 21.62 9.03
N ARG A 45 -7.61 21.25 9.90
CA ARG A 45 -8.40 22.20 10.67
C ARG A 45 -7.75 22.38 12.04
N LEU A 46 -7.19 23.56 12.27
CA LEU A 46 -6.42 23.92 13.45
C LEU A 46 -7.30 24.76 14.38
N ARG A 47 -7.51 24.30 15.62
CA ARG A 47 -8.29 24.99 16.66
C ARG A 47 -7.42 25.31 17.88
N GLY A 48 -7.35 26.57 18.27
CA GLY A 48 -6.53 27.06 19.38
C GLY A 48 -5.68 28.30 19.01
N PRO A 49 -4.90 28.84 19.97
CA PRO A 49 -4.09 30.06 19.82
C PRO A 49 -2.83 29.85 18.96
N LEU A 50 -3.02 29.51 17.68
CA LEU A 50 -1.94 29.29 16.70
C LEU A 50 -1.07 30.54 16.53
N ARG A 51 0.24 30.41 16.81
CA ARG A 51 1.24 31.47 16.57
C ARG A 51 1.75 31.39 15.13
N VAL A 52 1.03 32.03 14.20
CA VAL A 52 1.28 31.97 12.76
C VAL A 52 2.74 32.29 12.35
N ASP A 53 3.39 33.23 13.03
CA ASP A 53 4.80 33.57 12.73
C ASP A 53 5.78 32.46 13.13
N LEU A 54 5.47 31.66 14.17
CA LEU A 54 6.25 30.48 14.51
C LEU A 54 6.02 29.35 13.50
N LEU A 55 4.79 29.20 12.98
CA LEU A 55 4.48 28.24 11.92
C LEU A 55 5.24 28.59 10.62
N ARG A 56 5.30 29.87 10.23
CA ARG A 56 6.10 30.32 9.07
C ARG A 56 7.60 30.06 9.27
N ARG A 57 8.14 30.36 10.47
CA ARG A 57 9.54 30.06 10.80
C ARG A 57 9.84 28.55 10.76
N ALA A 58 8.97 27.73 11.34
CA ALA A 58 9.13 26.27 11.36
C ALA A 58 9.10 25.69 9.93
N LEU A 59 8.14 26.11 9.08
CA LEU A 59 8.10 25.74 7.66
C LEU A 59 9.38 26.16 6.92
N THR A 60 9.88 27.37 7.16
CA THR A 60 11.12 27.87 6.54
C THR A 60 12.32 27.01 6.91
N LEU A 61 12.43 26.58 8.18
CA LEU A 61 13.50 25.70 8.64
C LEU A 61 13.43 24.29 8.04
N VAL A 62 12.23 23.69 7.97
CA VAL A 62 12.02 22.35 7.38
C VAL A 62 12.30 22.36 5.86
N VAL A 63 11.85 23.38 5.13
CA VAL A 63 12.14 23.51 3.68
C VAL A 63 13.62 23.84 3.42
N ALA A 64 14.28 24.60 4.30
CA ALA A 64 15.72 24.84 4.18
C ALA A 64 16.52 23.53 4.33
N ARG A 65 16.16 22.70 5.33
CA ARG A 65 16.76 21.40 5.63
C ARG A 65 16.63 20.41 4.47
N HIS A 66 15.43 20.25 3.91
CA HIS A 66 15.17 19.22 2.89
C HIS A 66 15.38 19.75 1.47
N GLU A 67 16.51 19.40 0.85
CA GLU A 67 16.86 19.81 -0.51
C GLU A 67 15.75 19.53 -1.53
N ALA A 68 15.06 18.37 -1.41
CA ALA A 68 13.97 17.98 -2.29
C ALA A 68 12.81 18.99 -2.33
N LEU A 69 12.50 19.65 -1.21
CA LEU A 69 11.42 20.67 -1.17
C LEU A 69 11.79 21.97 -1.90
N ARG A 70 13.07 22.13 -2.26
CA ARG A 70 13.66 23.29 -2.92
C ARG A 70 14.45 22.94 -4.19
N VAL A 71 14.06 21.87 -4.89
CA VAL A 71 14.53 21.62 -6.27
C VAL A 71 13.59 22.25 -7.31
N THR A 72 14.16 22.61 -8.46
CA THR A 72 13.44 22.73 -9.74
C THR A 72 13.92 21.64 -10.70
N ILE A 73 13.08 21.27 -11.67
CA ILE A 73 13.38 20.25 -12.67
C ILE A 73 13.67 20.94 -14.01
N ASP A 74 14.91 20.83 -14.45
CA ASP A 74 15.46 21.45 -15.65
C ASP A 74 15.81 20.38 -16.68
N HIS A 75 16.05 20.76 -17.95
CA HIS A 75 16.49 19.82 -18.98
C HIS A 75 17.83 20.24 -19.58
N VAL A 76 18.79 19.32 -19.60
CA VAL A 76 20.15 19.54 -20.13
C VAL A 76 20.35 18.57 -21.30
N GLU A 77 20.56 19.12 -22.50
CA GLU A 77 20.71 18.36 -23.76
C GLU A 77 19.53 17.39 -24.09
N GLY A 78 18.36 17.61 -23.48
CA GLY A 78 17.15 16.79 -23.65
C GLY A 78 16.89 15.80 -22.51
N GLU A 79 17.84 15.63 -21.60
CA GLU A 79 17.73 14.76 -20.41
C GLU A 79 17.28 15.57 -19.18
N PRO A 80 16.42 15.04 -18.29
CA PRO A 80 15.90 15.77 -17.14
C PRO A 80 16.84 15.70 -15.91
N TYR A 81 17.01 16.84 -15.24
CA TYR A 81 17.87 17.01 -14.07
C TYR A 81 17.15 17.78 -12.96
N GLN A 82 17.43 17.44 -11.70
CA GLN A 82 17.03 18.26 -10.56
C GLN A 82 18.14 19.26 -10.21
N ARG A 83 17.74 20.52 -10.04
CA ARG A 83 18.60 21.63 -9.63
C ARG A 83 18.17 22.08 -8.24
N VAL A 84 19.07 21.92 -7.27
CA VAL A 84 18.88 22.43 -5.91
C VAL A 84 18.95 23.95 -5.93
N THR A 85 17.96 24.61 -5.34
CA THR A 85 17.93 26.06 -5.14
C THR A 85 18.32 26.43 -3.70
N PRO A 86 18.97 27.59 -3.47
CA PRO A 86 19.33 28.03 -2.12
C PRO A 86 18.10 28.20 -1.22
N ALA A 87 18.26 27.91 0.07
CA ALA A 87 17.19 28.10 1.05
C ALA A 87 16.77 29.59 1.15
N GLY A 88 15.46 29.82 1.21
CA GLY A 88 14.85 31.15 1.31
C GLY A 88 13.62 31.15 2.22
N GLU A 89 13.04 32.33 2.48
CA GLU A 89 11.81 32.44 3.28
C GLU A 89 10.64 31.75 2.56
N VAL A 90 9.93 30.88 3.28
CA VAL A 90 8.78 30.16 2.74
C VAL A 90 7.51 31.02 2.88
N PRO A 91 6.81 31.34 1.76
CA PRO A 91 5.55 32.06 1.83
C PRO A 91 4.48 31.27 2.60
N LEU A 92 3.89 31.91 3.62
CA LEU A 92 2.67 31.44 4.27
C LEU A 92 1.60 32.54 4.17
N PRO A 93 0.94 32.72 3.00
CA PRO A 93 -0.17 33.64 2.82
C PRO A 93 -1.34 33.29 3.75
N VAL A 94 -1.86 34.32 4.44
CA VAL A 94 -3.01 34.20 5.34
C VAL A 94 -4.21 34.90 4.73
N THR A 95 -5.28 34.14 4.45
CA THR A 95 -6.55 34.67 3.93
C THR A 95 -7.57 34.79 5.07
N ASP A 96 -8.01 36.00 5.38
CA ASP A 96 -8.94 36.24 6.49
C ASP A 96 -10.41 36.13 6.05
N LEU A 97 -11.04 34.99 6.36
CA LEU A 97 -12.43 34.69 6.03
C LEU A 97 -13.40 35.13 7.13
N ARG A 98 -12.93 35.66 8.27
CA ARG A 98 -13.78 36.15 9.37
C ARG A 98 -14.69 37.31 8.93
N THR A 99 -14.29 38.03 7.88
CA THR A 99 -15.06 39.12 7.27
C THR A 99 -16.32 38.64 6.55
N LEU A 100 -16.40 37.37 6.17
CA LEU A 100 -17.56 36.78 5.50
C LEU A 100 -18.66 36.36 6.49
N PRO A 101 -19.94 36.33 6.05
CA PRO A 101 -21.03 35.75 6.83
C PRO A 101 -20.74 34.30 7.22
N PRO A 102 -21.05 33.85 8.46
CA PRO A 102 -20.72 32.49 8.92
C PRO A 102 -21.24 31.37 8.00
N ALA A 103 -22.41 31.55 7.38
CA ALA A 103 -23.00 30.60 6.44
C ALA A 103 -22.19 30.43 5.14
N GLU A 104 -21.41 31.43 4.74
CA GLU A 104 -20.60 31.43 3.50
C GLU A 104 -19.16 30.96 3.74
N ARG A 105 -18.65 31.02 4.98
CA ARG A 105 -17.25 30.69 5.30
C ARG A 105 -16.87 29.28 4.89
N GLU A 106 -17.66 28.28 5.26
CA GLU A 106 -17.38 26.88 4.89
C GLU A 106 -17.50 26.61 3.37
N GLN A 107 -18.32 27.39 2.66
CA GLN A 107 -18.34 27.33 1.19
C GLN A 107 -17.07 27.95 0.60
N ARG A 108 -16.61 29.08 1.16
CA ARG A 108 -15.38 29.73 0.72
C ARG A 108 -14.13 28.90 1.05
N VAL A 109 -14.08 28.24 2.20
CA VAL A 109 -13.02 27.28 2.58
C VAL A 109 -12.94 26.15 1.56
N ARG A 110 -14.06 25.51 1.20
CA ARG A 110 -14.09 24.46 0.17
C ARG A 110 -13.61 24.98 -1.19
N ALA A 111 -14.09 26.14 -1.63
CA ALA A 111 -13.64 26.75 -2.88
C ALA A 111 -12.13 27.11 -2.88
N GLU A 112 -11.56 27.51 -1.74
CA GLU A 112 -10.12 27.76 -1.57
C GLU A 112 -9.29 26.46 -1.52
N ILE A 113 -9.85 25.36 -1.01
CA ILE A 113 -9.22 24.02 -1.06
C ILE A 113 -9.24 23.50 -2.50
N ASP A 114 -10.40 23.54 -3.16
CA ASP A 114 -10.56 23.07 -4.55
C ASP A 114 -9.64 23.86 -5.49
N ALA A 115 -9.61 25.20 -5.39
CA ALA A 115 -8.72 26.04 -6.20
C ALA A 115 -7.22 25.73 -6.00
N ARG A 116 -6.81 25.20 -4.84
CA ARG A 116 -5.42 24.75 -4.58
C ARG A 116 -5.16 23.32 -5.04
N ARG A 117 -6.18 22.46 -5.04
CA ARG A 117 -6.08 21.11 -5.63
C ARG A 117 -5.87 21.23 -7.14
N ASP A 118 -6.59 22.14 -7.77
CA ASP A 118 -6.62 22.32 -9.22
C ASP A 118 -5.51 23.26 -9.75
N GLU A 119 -4.66 23.82 -8.87
CA GLU A 119 -3.54 24.69 -9.26
C GLU A 119 -2.29 23.85 -9.62
N PRO A 120 -1.87 23.79 -10.90
CA PRO A 120 -0.73 22.96 -11.30
C PRO A 120 0.60 23.51 -10.76
N PHE A 121 1.59 22.63 -10.66
CA PHE A 121 2.97 23.01 -10.40
C PHE A 121 3.74 23.20 -11.72
N ASP A 122 4.53 24.26 -11.82
CA ASP A 122 5.52 24.40 -12.88
C ASP A 122 6.82 23.76 -12.38
N LEU A 123 7.18 22.61 -12.98
CA LEU A 123 8.36 21.85 -12.55
C LEU A 123 9.67 22.62 -12.77
N ALA A 124 9.74 23.48 -13.79
CA ALA A 124 10.94 24.22 -14.15
C ALA A 124 11.09 25.53 -13.34
N ALA A 125 9.99 26.20 -13.04
CA ALA A 125 10.01 27.45 -12.25
C ALA A 125 10.00 27.21 -10.73
N GLY A 126 9.27 26.20 -10.26
CA GLY A 126 9.01 26.00 -8.83
C GLY A 126 8.22 27.15 -8.16
N PRO A 127 8.13 27.19 -6.82
CA PRO A 127 8.52 26.12 -5.90
C PRO A 127 7.58 24.91 -5.99
N LEU A 128 8.11 23.72 -5.70
CA LEU A 128 7.36 22.45 -5.77
C LEU A 128 6.66 22.06 -4.45
N CYS A 129 6.66 22.99 -3.49
CA CYS A 129 5.80 23.00 -2.31
C CYS A 129 5.15 24.38 -2.15
N ARG A 130 3.89 24.42 -1.69
CA ARG A 130 3.07 25.62 -1.49
C ARG A 130 2.30 25.49 -0.20
N PHE A 131 2.26 26.54 0.61
CA PHE A 131 1.56 26.56 1.89
C PHE A 131 0.56 27.71 1.92
N ALA A 132 -0.57 27.52 2.61
CA ALA A 132 -1.54 28.58 2.81
C ALA A 132 -2.31 28.39 4.12
N LEU A 133 -2.79 29.50 4.68
CA LEU A 133 -3.59 29.51 5.90
C LEU A 133 -4.88 30.30 5.67
N LEU A 134 -6.04 29.70 5.90
CA LEU A 134 -7.34 30.37 5.87
C LEU A 134 -7.78 30.60 7.31
N ARG A 135 -7.98 31.86 7.74
CA ARG A 135 -8.47 32.17 9.09
C ARG A 135 -9.99 32.21 9.08
N VAL A 136 -10.63 31.26 9.76
CA VAL A 136 -12.10 31.04 9.74
C VAL A 136 -12.78 31.67 10.96
N ALA A 137 -12.10 31.63 12.11
CA ALA A 137 -12.45 32.33 13.34
C ALA A 137 -11.20 32.94 13.99
N ASP A 138 -11.33 33.51 15.19
CA ASP A 138 -10.18 34.11 15.88
C ASP A 138 -9.12 33.05 16.23
N ASP A 139 -9.56 31.89 16.73
CA ASP A 139 -8.73 30.73 17.09
C ASP A 139 -9.04 29.50 16.22
N GLU A 140 -9.49 29.70 14.97
CA GLU A 140 -9.72 28.59 14.01
C GLU A 140 -9.14 28.91 12.64
N TYR A 141 -8.32 28.00 12.14
CA TYR A 141 -7.64 28.09 10.85
C TYR A 141 -7.80 26.80 10.05
N VAL A 142 -7.73 26.92 8.73
CA VAL A 142 -7.53 25.79 7.81
C VAL A 142 -6.15 25.96 7.18
N PHE A 143 -5.26 25.01 7.44
CA PHE A 143 -3.89 24.98 6.94
C PHE A 143 -3.78 24.00 5.78
N CYS A 144 -3.37 24.51 4.62
CA CYS A 144 -3.21 23.73 3.39
C CYS A 144 -1.73 23.57 3.07
N GLN A 145 -1.29 22.34 2.83
CA GLN A 145 0.06 21.98 2.37
C GLN A 145 -0.08 21.30 1.01
N GLY A 146 0.34 21.98 -0.06
CA GLY A 146 0.39 21.43 -1.41
C GLY A 146 1.83 21.07 -1.78
N PHE A 147 2.04 19.89 -2.35
CA PHE A 147 3.33 19.44 -2.85
C PHE A 147 3.14 18.82 -4.24
N HIS A 148 4.16 18.91 -5.11
CA HIS A 148 4.20 18.03 -6.27
C HIS A 148 4.76 16.66 -5.88
N HIS A 149 4.16 15.57 -6.37
CA HIS A 149 4.58 14.20 -6.02
C HIS A 149 6.03 13.87 -6.44
N ILE A 150 6.66 14.69 -7.31
CA ILE A 150 8.08 14.55 -7.69
C ILE A 150 9.08 14.94 -6.58
N VAL A 151 8.62 15.62 -5.53
CA VAL A 151 9.45 16.03 -4.38
C VAL A 151 9.02 15.43 -3.04
N THR A 152 7.91 14.68 -3.02
CA THR A 152 7.38 14.07 -1.80
C THR A 152 6.64 12.77 -2.10
N ASP A 153 6.60 11.89 -1.11
CA ASP A 153 5.74 10.72 -1.03
C ASP A 153 5.00 10.70 0.32
N GLY A 154 4.11 9.73 0.55
CA GLY A 154 3.33 9.66 1.80
C GLY A 154 4.20 9.58 3.07
N TRP A 155 5.34 8.89 2.98
CA TRP A 155 6.33 8.84 4.06
C TRP A 155 7.00 10.20 4.29
N SER A 156 7.42 10.87 3.21
CA SER A 156 8.00 12.22 3.28
C SER A 156 7.03 13.23 3.88
N ALA A 157 5.73 13.13 3.60
CA ALA A 157 4.72 13.97 4.23
C ALA A 157 4.68 13.78 5.76
N ALA A 158 4.79 12.54 6.24
CA ALA A 158 4.96 12.24 7.68
C ALA A 158 6.25 12.82 8.28
N VAL A 159 7.38 12.73 7.57
CA VAL A 159 8.64 13.37 7.98
C VAL A 159 8.48 14.88 8.09
N VAL A 160 7.94 15.53 7.06
CA VAL A 160 7.68 16.99 7.04
C VAL A 160 6.80 17.41 8.21
N ASN A 161 5.70 16.68 8.48
CA ASN A 161 4.78 17.05 9.55
C ASN A 161 5.37 16.80 10.95
N THR A 162 6.17 15.74 11.12
CA THR A 162 6.89 15.45 12.36
C THR A 162 7.95 16.51 12.67
N GLU A 163 8.77 16.88 11.69
CA GLU A 163 9.78 17.92 11.84
C GLU A 163 9.15 19.32 11.98
N LEU A 164 8.05 19.61 11.29
CA LEU A 164 7.29 20.85 11.43
C LEU A 164 6.73 21.01 12.86
N ALA A 165 6.13 19.94 13.40
CA ALA A 165 5.67 19.87 14.77
C ALA A 165 6.82 20.07 15.77
N GLY A 166 7.95 19.37 15.57
CA GLY A 166 9.16 19.51 16.39
C GLY A 166 9.72 20.94 16.39
N ALA A 167 9.91 21.52 15.21
CA ALA A 167 10.43 22.88 15.05
C ALA A 167 9.49 23.93 15.64
N TYR A 168 8.18 23.83 15.40
CA TYR A 168 7.19 24.71 16.01
C TYR A 168 7.22 24.58 17.55
N ARG A 169 7.32 23.36 18.10
CA ARG A 169 7.38 23.11 19.55
C ARG A 169 8.62 23.76 20.20
N SER A 170 9.80 23.63 19.60
CA SER A 170 11.02 24.28 20.09
C SER A 170 10.92 25.81 20.04
N LEU A 171 10.42 26.37 18.94
CA LEU A 171 10.17 27.80 18.79
C LEU A 171 9.10 28.32 19.78
N TYR A 172 8.08 27.52 20.07
CA TYR A 172 7.02 27.86 21.03
C TYR A 172 7.55 28.00 22.45
N ALA A 173 8.50 27.14 22.83
CA ALA A 173 9.24 27.18 24.09
C ALA A 173 10.32 28.28 24.15
N GLY A 174 10.57 29.00 23.05
CA GLY A 174 11.60 30.05 22.96
C GLY A 174 13.02 29.53 22.70
N GLY A 175 13.17 28.26 22.31
CA GLY A 175 14.45 27.69 21.86
C GLY A 175 14.60 27.76 20.33
N GLU A 176 15.78 27.37 19.84
CA GLU A 176 16.01 27.11 18.42
C GLU A 176 15.77 25.62 18.11
N PRO A 177 15.12 25.27 16.97
CA PRO A 177 15.02 23.89 16.52
C PRO A 177 16.37 23.26 16.22
N THR A 178 16.56 22.04 16.70
CA THR A 178 17.66 21.15 16.29
C THR A 178 17.08 20.03 15.44
N PHE A 179 17.74 19.71 14.35
CA PHE A 179 17.43 18.56 13.51
C PHE A 179 18.64 17.63 13.50
N ASP A 180 18.43 16.33 13.34
CA ASP A 180 19.53 15.38 13.21
C ASP A 180 20.21 15.58 11.83
N ASP A 181 21.51 15.90 11.83
CA ASP A 181 22.27 16.07 10.59
C ASP A 181 22.32 14.73 9.84
N ALA A 182 21.80 14.72 8.60
CA ALA A 182 21.88 13.58 7.72
C ALA A 182 23.09 13.73 6.80
N ASP A 183 24.00 12.74 6.82
CA ASP A 183 25.17 12.69 5.91
C ASP A 183 24.79 12.52 4.43
N LEU A 184 23.51 12.30 4.14
CA LEU A 184 22.94 12.05 2.82
C LEU A 184 21.68 12.88 2.60
N ASP A 185 21.57 13.53 1.45
CA ASP A 185 20.32 14.14 0.97
C ASP A 185 19.69 13.32 -0.18
N PHE A 186 18.43 13.59 -0.47
CA PHE A 186 17.69 12.89 -1.52
C PHE A 186 18.32 13.03 -2.92
N THR A 187 18.98 14.15 -3.23
CA THR A 187 19.62 14.35 -4.54
C THR A 187 20.90 13.50 -4.67
N GLY A 188 21.59 13.28 -3.55
CA GLY A 188 22.67 12.31 -3.41
C GLY A 188 22.17 10.87 -3.55
N TYR A 189 21.05 10.51 -2.91
CA TYR A 189 20.39 9.21 -3.09
C TYR A 189 20.00 8.97 -4.55
N ALA A 190 19.37 9.94 -5.21
CA ALA A 190 18.96 9.83 -6.61
C ALA A 190 20.15 9.59 -7.55
N GLN A 191 21.28 10.25 -7.31
CA GLN A 191 22.52 9.99 -8.04
C GLN A 191 23.08 8.59 -7.75
N ALA A 192 23.15 8.17 -6.49
CA ALA A 192 23.65 6.84 -6.11
C ALA A 192 22.80 5.70 -6.70
N GLN A 193 21.46 5.87 -6.73
CA GLN A 193 20.53 4.96 -7.42
C GLN A 193 20.87 4.85 -8.92
N ARG A 194 21.06 6.01 -9.59
CA ARG A 194 21.41 6.06 -11.02
C ARG A 194 22.75 5.45 -11.36
N ASP A 195 23.73 5.53 -10.46
CA ASP A 195 25.06 4.95 -10.68
C ASP A 195 25.04 3.43 -10.44
N ARG A 196 24.27 2.95 -9.44
CA ARG A 196 24.10 1.53 -9.10
C ARG A 196 23.29 0.75 -10.15
N LEU A 197 22.16 1.29 -10.60
CA LEU A 197 21.21 0.58 -11.50
C LEU A 197 21.63 0.72 -12.97
N THR A 198 22.81 0.22 -13.30
CA THR A 198 23.36 0.25 -14.66
C THR A 198 23.97 -1.09 -15.07
N GLY A 199 24.14 -1.28 -16.38
CA GLY A 199 24.85 -2.43 -16.94
C GLY A 199 24.25 -3.77 -16.53
N ALA A 200 25.05 -4.58 -15.82
CA ALA A 200 24.67 -5.94 -15.42
C ALA A 200 23.53 -5.98 -14.39
N VAL A 201 23.53 -5.07 -13.41
CA VAL A 201 22.53 -5.06 -12.31
C VAL A 201 21.12 -4.84 -12.87
N LEU A 202 20.96 -3.78 -13.67
CA LEU A 202 19.68 -3.50 -14.34
C LEU A 202 19.25 -4.63 -15.30
N ALA A 203 20.20 -5.31 -15.94
CA ALA A 203 19.89 -6.44 -16.83
C ALA A 203 19.43 -7.70 -16.06
N GLU A 204 19.97 -7.92 -14.86
CA GLU A 204 19.59 -9.02 -13.95
C GLU A 204 18.17 -8.80 -13.40
N ASP A 205 17.89 -7.62 -12.84
CA ASP A 205 16.55 -7.28 -12.33
C ASP A 205 15.49 -7.32 -13.45
N LEU A 206 15.80 -6.80 -14.65
CA LEU A 206 14.89 -6.87 -15.80
C LEU A 206 14.75 -8.29 -16.37
N ALA A 207 15.66 -9.21 -16.08
CA ALA A 207 15.48 -10.63 -16.42
C ALA A 207 14.51 -11.28 -15.42
N PHE A 208 14.70 -11.05 -14.12
CA PHE A 208 13.78 -11.47 -13.06
C PHE A 208 12.34 -11.01 -13.34
N TRP A 209 12.12 -9.72 -13.62
CA TRP A 209 10.79 -9.19 -13.88
C TRP A 209 10.13 -9.79 -15.13
N ARG A 210 10.90 -10.08 -16.19
CA ARG A 210 10.40 -10.77 -17.39
C ARG A 210 9.95 -12.19 -17.11
N GLU A 211 10.66 -12.91 -16.26
CA GLU A 211 10.30 -14.27 -15.87
C GLU A 211 9.09 -14.27 -14.92
N ARG A 212 9.14 -13.50 -13.82
CA ARG A 212 8.08 -13.44 -12.80
C ARG A 212 6.73 -12.98 -13.38
N LEU A 213 6.75 -12.04 -14.32
CA LEU A 213 5.53 -11.50 -14.95
C LEU A 213 5.25 -12.08 -16.35
N ALA A 214 5.92 -13.18 -16.73
CA ALA A 214 5.63 -13.89 -17.98
C ALA A 214 4.18 -14.38 -18.01
N GLY A 215 3.43 -13.99 -19.06
CA GLY A 215 2.03 -14.40 -19.22
C GLY A 215 1.09 -13.85 -18.14
N LEU A 216 1.41 -12.69 -17.55
CA LEU A 216 0.57 -12.02 -16.55
C LEU A 216 -0.89 -11.94 -17.03
N PRO A 217 -1.88 -12.36 -16.23
CA PRO A 217 -3.29 -12.29 -16.62
C PRO A 217 -3.82 -10.85 -16.57
N VAL A 218 -5.09 -10.69 -16.94
CA VAL A 218 -5.85 -9.46 -16.71
C VAL A 218 -6.98 -9.81 -15.74
N LEU A 219 -7.07 -9.08 -14.63
CA LEU A 219 -8.14 -9.27 -13.66
C LEU A 219 -9.38 -8.51 -14.14
N ASP A 220 -10.40 -9.26 -14.60
CA ASP A 220 -11.67 -8.67 -15.00
C ASP A 220 -12.63 -8.61 -13.81
N LEU A 221 -12.43 -7.59 -12.97
CA LEU A 221 -13.29 -7.37 -11.82
C LEU A 221 -14.73 -7.03 -12.28
N PRO A 222 -15.76 -7.66 -11.68
CA PRO A 222 -17.14 -7.36 -12.03
C PRO A 222 -17.49 -5.90 -11.72
N ALA A 223 -17.48 -5.07 -12.77
CA ALA A 223 -17.84 -3.67 -12.71
C ALA A 223 -19.37 -3.48 -12.74
N ASP A 224 -19.84 -2.36 -12.18
CA ASP A 224 -21.24 -1.95 -12.24
C ASP A 224 -21.58 -1.29 -13.60
N ARG A 225 -20.55 -0.87 -14.32
CA ARG A 225 -20.61 -0.17 -15.62
C ARG A 225 -19.58 -0.75 -16.59
N PRO A 226 -19.83 -0.75 -17.90
CA PRO A 226 -18.83 -1.11 -18.89
C PRO A 226 -17.68 -0.09 -18.89
N ARG A 227 -16.45 -0.56 -19.12
CA ARG A 227 -15.27 0.31 -19.20
C ARG A 227 -15.41 1.32 -20.36
N PRO A 228 -15.27 2.63 -20.12
CA PRO A 228 -15.30 3.63 -21.18
C PRO A 228 -13.99 3.59 -21.99
N GLY A 229 -14.08 3.51 -23.33
CA GLY A 229 -12.92 3.48 -24.25
C GLY A 229 -12.17 4.82 -24.40
N ALA A 230 -12.29 5.68 -23.40
CA ALA A 230 -11.54 6.91 -23.17
C ALA A 230 -11.78 7.25 -21.69
N ALA A 231 -10.79 6.97 -20.84
CA ALA A 231 -10.95 7.19 -19.41
C ALA A 231 -11.03 8.70 -19.10
N GLU A 232 -12.20 9.15 -18.62
CA GLU A 232 -12.32 10.44 -17.89
C GLU A 232 -11.64 10.36 -16.51
N HIS A 233 -11.12 9.19 -16.13
CA HIS A 233 -10.41 8.89 -14.88
C HIS A 233 -11.20 9.29 -13.63
N ARG A 234 -12.55 9.28 -13.65
CA ARG A 234 -13.36 9.86 -12.57
C ARG A 234 -13.25 9.01 -11.31
N GLY A 235 -12.71 9.59 -10.25
CA GLY A 235 -12.50 8.95 -8.97
C GLY A 235 -13.60 9.23 -7.96
N ALA A 236 -13.70 8.35 -6.98
CA ALA A 236 -14.32 8.62 -5.69
C ALA A 236 -13.52 7.93 -4.57
N THR A 237 -13.70 8.40 -3.33
CA THR A 237 -13.04 7.83 -2.14
C THR A 237 -14.07 7.21 -1.20
N LEU A 238 -13.75 6.02 -0.67
CA LEU A 238 -14.44 5.41 0.46
C LEU A 238 -13.49 5.34 1.65
N ILE A 239 -13.92 5.82 2.82
CA ILE A 239 -13.22 5.61 4.08
C ILE A 239 -14.06 4.67 4.95
N ARG A 240 -13.48 3.54 5.38
CA ARG A 240 -14.12 2.56 6.26
C ARG A 240 -13.22 2.20 7.43
N GLN A 241 -13.71 2.38 8.65
CA GLN A 241 -13.11 1.82 9.85
C GLN A 241 -13.52 0.34 9.99
N PHE A 242 -12.58 -0.57 10.16
CA PHE A 242 -12.87 -1.95 10.54
C PHE A 242 -13.10 -2.07 12.05
N PRO A 243 -13.85 -3.09 12.52
CA PRO A 243 -13.94 -3.41 13.94
C PRO A 243 -12.55 -3.58 14.58
N ALA A 244 -12.36 -3.04 15.78
CA ALA A 244 -11.05 -2.95 16.43
C ALA A 244 -10.37 -4.32 16.67
N ASP A 245 -11.16 -5.39 16.80
CA ASP A 245 -10.67 -6.75 16.98
C ASP A 245 -10.00 -7.33 15.72
N LEU A 246 -10.33 -6.82 14.52
CA LEU A 246 -9.77 -7.29 13.26
C LEU A 246 -8.25 -7.06 13.18
N ARG A 247 -7.75 -5.94 13.73
CA ARG A 247 -6.31 -5.68 13.86
C ARG A 247 -5.61 -6.82 14.62
N GLY A 248 -6.21 -7.28 15.71
CA GLY A 248 -5.69 -8.38 16.52
C GLY A 248 -5.79 -9.74 15.83
N LEU A 249 -6.80 -9.97 14.99
CA LEU A 249 -6.92 -11.18 14.16
C LEU A 249 -5.80 -11.23 13.10
N VAL A 250 -5.59 -10.13 12.37
CA VAL A 250 -4.52 -9.99 11.36
C VAL A 250 -3.14 -10.16 12.00
N GLN A 251 -2.88 -9.54 13.16
CA GLN A 251 -1.59 -9.66 13.84
C GLN A 251 -1.30 -11.11 14.24
N ARG A 252 -2.27 -11.84 14.82
CA ARG A 252 -2.05 -13.25 15.20
C ARG A 252 -1.76 -14.14 13.99
N LEU A 253 -2.55 -14.01 12.92
CA LEU A 253 -2.27 -14.73 11.66
C LEU A 253 -0.86 -14.42 11.10
N ALA A 254 -0.37 -13.19 11.29
CA ALA A 254 0.98 -12.81 10.88
C ALA A 254 2.04 -13.47 11.79
N ASP A 255 1.85 -13.42 13.11
CA ASP A 255 2.74 -14.02 14.10
C ASP A 255 2.83 -15.54 13.93
N ASP A 256 1.68 -16.22 13.76
CA ASP A 256 1.56 -17.68 13.62
C ASP A 256 2.28 -18.21 12.36
N HIS A 257 2.38 -17.40 11.30
CA HIS A 257 3.03 -17.73 10.01
C HIS A 257 4.40 -17.06 9.80
N ASN A 258 4.97 -16.40 10.82
CA ASN A 258 6.19 -15.57 10.68
C ASN A 258 6.14 -14.54 9.52
N ALA A 259 4.93 -14.07 9.22
CA ALA A 259 4.63 -13.14 8.14
C ALA A 259 4.44 -11.71 8.68
N SER A 260 4.27 -10.75 7.78
CA SER A 260 3.85 -9.38 8.14
C SER A 260 2.32 -9.24 8.10
N PRO A 261 1.72 -8.31 8.86
CA PRO A 261 0.30 -7.97 8.71
C PRO A 261 -0.09 -7.62 7.26
N PHE A 262 0.81 -7.01 6.49
CA PHE A 262 0.61 -6.76 5.05
C PHE A 262 0.45 -8.06 4.25
N MET A 263 1.30 -9.07 4.48
CA MET A 263 1.23 -10.36 3.77
C MET A 263 -0.10 -11.09 4.06
N VAL A 264 -0.59 -11.05 5.30
CA VAL A 264 -1.91 -11.61 5.68
C VAL A 264 -3.05 -10.86 4.98
N LEU A 265 -2.98 -9.52 4.93
CA LEU A 265 -3.98 -8.69 4.27
C LEU A 265 -3.96 -8.90 2.74
N ALA A 266 -2.78 -9.06 2.14
CA ALA A 266 -2.61 -9.39 0.73
C ALA A 266 -3.15 -10.80 0.41
N ALA A 267 -2.83 -11.83 1.20
CA ALA A 267 -3.39 -13.17 1.03
C ALA A 267 -4.92 -13.19 1.11
N ALA A 268 -5.51 -12.49 2.09
CA ALA A 268 -6.97 -12.35 2.18
C ALA A 268 -7.56 -11.58 0.99
N PHE A 269 -6.86 -10.55 0.51
CA PHE A 269 -7.31 -9.74 -0.62
C PHE A 269 -7.22 -10.50 -1.96
N ASP A 270 -6.13 -11.23 -2.19
CA ASP A 270 -5.95 -12.07 -3.37
C ASP A 270 -7.03 -13.17 -3.44
N LEU A 271 -7.43 -13.75 -2.31
CA LEU A 271 -8.56 -14.68 -2.24
C LEU A 271 -9.90 -13.99 -2.60
N VAL A 272 -10.14 -12.76 -2.13
CA VAL A 272 -11.34 -11.99 -2.50
C VAL A 272 -11.33 -11.70 -4.01
N LEU A 273 -10.22 -11.20 -4.58
CA LEU A 273 -10.07 -10.96 -6.01
C LEU A 273 -10.26 -12.24 -6.84
N SER A 274 -9.66 -13.35 -6.40
CA SER A 274 -9.81 -14.67 -7.00
C SER A 274 -11.27 -15.12 -7.06
N ARG A 275 -12.03 -14.96 -5.98
CA ARG A 275 -13.47 -15.31 -5.95
C ARG A 275 -14.34 -14.36 -6.78
N TYR A 276 -13.99 -13.08 -6.90
CA TYR A 276 -14.71 -12.11 -7.73
C TYR A 276 -14.46 -12.32 -9.24
N THR A 277 -13.28 -12.78 -9.63
CA THR A 277 -12.86 -12.91 -11.04
C THR A 277 -12.89 -14.34 -11.58
N GLY A 278 -12.84 -15.34 -10.68
CA GLY A 278 -12.57 -16.74 -11.01
C GLY A 278 -11.09 -17.03 -11.30
N ALA A 279 -10.19 -16.05 -11.24
CA ALA A 279 -8.77 -16.24 -11.51
C ALA A 279 -8.06 -16.91 -10.32
N VAL A 280 -7.12 -17.81 -10.61
CA VAL A 280 -6.21 -18.38 -9.58
C VAL A 280 -4.82 -17.73 -9.60
N ASP A 281 -4.50 -16.95 -10.63
CA ASP A 281 -3.26 -16.18 -10.76
C ASP A 281 -3.62 -14.69 -10.64
N VAL A 282 -3.18 -14.04 -9.57
CA VAL A 282 -3.68 -12.74 -9.13
C VAL A 282 -2.52 -11.73 -9.06
N PRO A 283 -2.44 -10.78 -10.01
CA PRO A 283 -1.51 -9.65 -9.94
C PRO A 283 -2.11 -8.44 -9.21
N VAL A 284 -1.48 -8.01 -8.12
CA VAL A 284 -1.81 -6.80 -7.36
C VAL A 284 -0.63 -5.84 -7.36
N GLY A 285 -0.91 -4.56 -7.60
CA GLY A 285 0.08 -3.49 -7.47
C GLY A 285 0.45 -3.22 -6.01
N VAL A 286 1.74 -3.16 -5.73
CA VAL A 286 2.24 -2.83 -4.38
C VAL A 286 3.16 -1.59 -4.48
N PRO A 287 2.84 -0.48 -3.79
CA PRO A 287 3.76 0.64 -3.64
C PRO A 287 4.87 0.30 -2.63
N MET A 288 6.08 0.16 -3.14
CA MET A 288 7.30 -0.06 -2.35
C MET A 288 7.78 1.28 -1.78
N LEU A 289 8.13 1.33 -0.50
CA LEU A 289 8.55 2.58 0.17
C LEU A 289 9.87 3.15 -0.37
N GLY A 290 10.68 2.35 -1.08
CA GLY A 290 11.95 2.78 -1.68
C GLY A 290 13.09 3.12 -0.71
N ARG A 291 12.90 2.81 0.58
CA ARG A 291 13.80 3.15 1.70
C ARG A 291 14.30 1.89 2.41
N PRO A 292 15.20 1.10 1.80
CA PRO A 292 15.71 -0.14 2.40
C PRO A 292 16.66 0.09 3.59
N GLU A 293 17.34 1.24 3.64
CA GLU A 293 18.31 1.58 4.68
C GLU A 293 17.72 2.61 5.68
N PRO A 294 17.95 2.49 7.00
CA PRO A 294 17.38 3.38 8.02
C PRO A 294 17.72 4.86 7.83
N GLU A 295 18.89 5.17 7.27
CA GLU A 295 19.34 6.53 6.96
C GLU A 295 18.42 7.24 5.95
N LEU A 296 17.67 6.48 5.14
CA LEU A 296 16.69 7.01 4.18
C LEU A 296 15.33 7.32 4.82
N GLU A 297 15.04 6.83 6.04
CA GLU A 297 13.75 7.07 6.71
C GLU A 297 13.52 8.55 7.04
N ALA A 298 14.58 9.30 7.31
CA ALA A 298 14.53 10.71 7.70
C ALA A 298 14.51 11.70 6.52
N LEU A 299 14.60 11.21 5.28
CA LEU A 299 14.73 12.07 4.09
C LEU A 299 13.36 12.41 3.48
N VAL A 300 13.23 13.62 2.95
CA VAL A 300 12.09 14.02 2.12
C VAL A 300 12.47 13.87 0.65
N GLY A 301 11.58 13.27 -0.15
CA GLY A 301 11.79 13.05 -1.58
C GLY A 301 10.76 12.10 -2.19
N MET A 302 10.96 11.73 -3.46
CA MET A 302 10.14 10.72 -4.14
C MET A 302 10.90 9.38 -4.19
N PHE A 303 10.64 8.53 -3.21
CA PHE A 303 11.22 7.19 -3.10
C PHE A 303 10.27 6.09 -3.58
N VAL A 304 8.95 6.31 -3.48
CA VAL A 304 7.96 5.28 -3.80
C VAL A 304 8.12 4.77 -5.23
N ASN A 305 8.19 3.45 -5.37
CA ASN A 305 8.16 2.75 -6.65
C ASN A 305 6.96 1.80 -6.68
N MET A 306 6.37 1.57 -7.85
CA MET A 306 5.30 0.59 -8.00
C MET A 306 5.88 -0.75 -8.45
N THR A 307 5.47 -1.83 -7.80
CA THR A 307 5.78 -3.21 -8.21
C THR A 307 4.52 -4.06 -8.31
N VAL A 308 4.67 -5.32 -8.73
CA VAL A 308 3.57 -6.26 -8.93
C VAL A 308 3.79 -7.51 -8.06
N LEU A 309 2.98 -7.68 -7.03
CA LEU A 309 2.84 -8.95 -6.34
C LEU A 309 1.96 -9.86 -7.20
N ARG A 310 2.53 -10.97 -7.68
CA ARG A 310 1.81 -12.00 -8.42
C ARG A 310 1.70 -13.26 -7.57
N THR A 311 0.49 -13.58 -7.16
CA THR A 311 0.16 -14.69 -6.25
C THR A 311 -0.56 -15.80 -7.01
N ASP A 312 -0.11 -17.05 -6.83
CA ASP A 312 -0.80 -18.23 -7.33
C ASP A 312 -1.61 -18.90 -6.20
N LEU A 313 -2.92 -19.08 -6.43
CA LEU A 313 -3.89 -19.71 -5.54
C LEU A 313 -4.26 -21.13 -6.04
N SER A 314 -3.57 -21.65 -7.04
CA SER A 314 -3.80 -22.99 -7.58
C SER A 314 -3.54 -24.11 -6.55
N GLY A 315 -4.24 -25.23 -6.75
CA GLY A 315 -4.16 -26.42 -5.89
C GLY A 315 -5.12 -26.45 -4.70
N ASP A 316 -5.90 -25.38 -4.49
CA ASP A 316 -6.78 -25.18 -3.31
C ASP A 316 -6.00 -25.30 -1.98
N PRO A 317 -4.99 -24.43 -1.73
CA PRO A 317 -4.16 -24.47 -0.54
C PRO A 317 -4.95 -24.16 0.75
N THR A 318 -4.29 -24.29 1.91
CA THR A 318 -4.79 -23.67 3.16
C THR A 318 -4.61 -22.15 3.13
N PHE A 319 -5.24 -21.42 4.06
CA PHE A 319 -4.97 -20.00 4.18
C PHE A 319 -3.53 -19.73 4.63
N GLY A 320 -2.99 -20.57 5.52
CA GLY A 320 -1.59 -20.54 5.91
C GLY A 320 -0.63 -20.67 4.73
N GLU A 321 -0.82 -21.70 3.91
CA GLU A 321 -0.05 -21.91 2.67
C GLU A 321 -0.16 -20.73 1.69
N LEU A 322 -1.27 -19.97 1.70
CA LEU A 322 -1.40 -18.75 0.90
C LEU A 322 -0.63 -17.57 1.50
N ILE A 323 -0.62 -17.42 2.83
CA ILE A 323 0.26 -16.44 3.52
C ILE A 323 1.72 -16.73 3.16
N ASP A 324 2.15 -18.00 3.20
CA ASP A 324 3.52 -18.40 2.89
C ASP A 324 3.89 -18.05 1.43
N ARG A 325 3.02 -18.36 0.45
CA ARG A 325 3.21 -17.97 -0.97
C ARG A 325 3.32 -16.45 -1.16
N VAL A 326 2.50 -15.68 -0.44
CA VAL A 326 2.53 -14.22 -0.48
C VAL A 326 3.79 -13.68 0.21
N ALA A 327 4.25 -14.31 1.29
CA ALA A 327 5.47 -13.95 1.99
C ALA A 327 6.71 -14.18 1.11
N ASP A 328 6.85 -15.38 0.53
CA ASP A 328 7.92 -15.70 -0.43
C ASP A 328 7.91 -14.72 -1.61
N GLY A 329 6.75 -14.52 -2.25
CA GLY A 329 6.59 -13.56 -3.33
C GLY A 329 7.04 -12.16 -2.94
N THR A 330 6.53 -11.63 -1.82
CA THR A 330 6.87 -10.29 -1.31
C THR A 330 8.36 -10.14 -0.98
N LEU A 331 9.00 -11.19 -0.46
CA LEU A 331 10.45 -11.19 -0.19
C LEU A 331 11.27 -11.11 -1.48
N GLU A 332 10.88 -11.82 -2.55
CA GLU A 332 11.51 -11.66 -3.88
C GLU A 332 11.32 -10.24 -4.44
N LEU A 333 10.14 -9.62 -4.25
CA LEU A 333 9.92 -8.22 -4.70
C LEU A 333 10.93 -7.26 -4.04
N TYR A 334 11.24 -7.43 -2.75
CA TYR A 334 12.18 -6.55 -2.05
C TYR A 334 13.62 -6.63 -2.60
N GLU A 335 14.04 -7.77 -3.14
CA GLU A 335 15.37 -7.95 -3.71
C GLU A 335 15.51 -7.22 -5.08
N HIS A 336 14.41 -7.02 -5.81
CA HIS A 336 14.37 -6.39 -7.15
C HIS A 336 13.53 -5.09 -7.23
N GLN A 337 13.21 -4.48 -6.09
CA GLN A 337 12.24 -3.37 -5.98
C GLN A 337 12.67 -2.03 -6.59
N GLU A 338 13.92 -1.88 -7.02
CA GLU A 338 14.48 -0.58 -7.40
C GLU A 338 14.34 -0.24 -8.90
N VAL A 339 14.06 -1.22 -9.76
CA VAL A 339 13.82 -1.00 -11.18
C VAL A 339 12.55 -0.20 -11.39
N ALA A 340 12.62 0.83 -12.24
CA ALA A 340 11.49 1.71 -12.50
C ALA A 340 10.30 0.92 -13.07
N PHE A 341 9.09 1.20 -12.59
CA PHE A 341 7.88 0.53 -13.06
C PHE A 341 7.73 0.57 -14.60
N ASN A 342 8.02 1.71 -15.25
CA ASN A 342 7.98 1.82 -16.71
C ASN A 342 8.99 0.90 -17.43
N GLN A 343 10.20 0.70 -16.87
CA GLN A 343 11.18 -0.23 -17.43
C GLN A 343 10.71 -1.68 -17.31
N VAL A 344 10.01 -2.02 -16.23
CA VAL A 344 9.33 -3.33 -16.09
C VAL A 344 8.20 -3.48 -17.12
N VAL A 345 7.36 -2.46 -17.29
CA VAL A 345 6.29 -2.43 -18.32
C VAL A 345 6.87 -2.68 -19.71
N ASP A 346 7.85 -1.90 -20.13
CA ASP A 346 8.44 -1.99 -21.48
C ASP A 346 9.18 -3.34 -21.69
N ALA A 347 9.66 -3.97 -20.61
CA ALA A 347 10.27 -5.30 -20.64
C ALA A 347 9.27 -6.47 -20.72
N VAL A 348 8.07 -6.32 -20.14
CA VAL A 348 7.07 -7.40 -19.94
C VAL A 348 5.89 -7.31 -20.92
N ARG A 349 5.34 -6.11 -21.13
CA ARG A 349 4.21 -5.82 -22.04
C ARG A 349 4.51 -4.58 -22.89
N PRO A 350 5.32 -4.72 -23.96
CA PRO A 350 5.68 -3.59 -24.84
C PRO A 350 4.52 -3.08 -25.71
N VAL A 351 3.44 -3.86 -25.86
CA VAL A 351 2.19 -3.41 -26.49
C VAL A 351 1.24 -2.98 -25.38
N ARG A 352 0.88 -1.69 -25.35
CA ARG A 352 -0.02 -1.12 -24.35
C ARG A 352 -1.47 -1.29 -24.76
N ASP A 353 -2.30 -1.72 -23.81
CA ASP A 353 -3.74 -1.47 -23.85
C ASP A 353 -3.97 0.01 -23.54
N ALA A 354 -4.92 0.65 -24.22
CA ALA A 354 -5.24 2.06 -24.00
C ALA A 354 -6.25 2.26 -22.86
N ASP A 355 -7.04 1.23 -22.54
CA ASP A 355 -8.15 1.33 -21.59
C ASP A 355 -7.81 0.77 -20.20
N ARG A 356 -6.65 0.11 -20.04
CA ARG A 356 -6.21 -0.54 -18.79
C ARG A 356 -4.83 -0.11 -18.33
N ASN A 357 -4.57 -0.34 -17.04
CA ASN A 357 -3.22 -0.17 -16.51
C ASN A 357 -2.29 -1.27 -17.04
N PRO A 358 -0.98 -1.01 -17.22
CA PRO A 358 -0.15 -1.91 -18.03
C PRO A 358 0.05 -3.30 -17.42
N LEU A 359 0.12 -3.43 -16.08
CA LEU A 359 0.46 -4.69 -15.39
C LEU A 359 -0.58 -5.12 -14.34
N PHE A 360 -1.25 -4.18 -13.66
CA PHE A 360 -2.30 -4.46 -12.69
C PHE A 360 -3.33 -3.33 -12.71
N ASP A 361 -4.60 -3.66 -12.55
CA ASP A 361 -5.67 -2.65 -12.45
C ASP A 361 -5.94 -2.23 -11.00
N VAL A 362 -5.46 -2.98 -10.01
CA VAL A 362 -5.74 -2.79 -8.58
C VAL A 362 -4.46 -2.81 -7.74
N SER A 363 -4.39 -1.96 -6.71
CA SER A 363 -3.26 -1.91 -5.78
C SER A 363 -3.66 -2.02 -4.30
N LEU A 364 -2.75 -2.56 -3.48
CA LEU A 364 -2.90 -2.69 -2.03
C LEU A 364 -1.66 -2.17 -1.29
N GLN A 365 -1.87 -1.37 -0.24
CA GLN A 365 -0.81 -0.93 0.69
C GLN A 365 -1.26 -1.07 2.15
N LEU A 366 -0.30 -1.27 3.05
CA LEU A 366 -0.46 -1.06 4.50
C LEU A 366 0.52 0.03 4.98
N LEU A 367 0.00 1.01 5.73
CA LEU A 367 0.77 2.06 6.40
C LEU A 367 0.50 2.03 7.91
N GLY A 368 1.49 2.41 8.72
CA GLY A 368 1.27 2.71 10.13
C GLY A 368 0.82 4.16 10.32
N GLU A 369 0.07 4.45 11.40
CA GLU A 369 -0.49 5.78 11.71
C GLU A 369 0.52 6.92 11.56
N SER A 370 1.67 6.81 12.23
CA SER A 370 2.76 7.80 12.18
C SER A 370 3.33 8.04 10.77
N ASN A 371 3.15 7.09 9.85
CA ASN A 371 3.72 7.11 8.51
C ASN A 371 2.67 7.48 7.43
N SER A 372 1.42 7.71 7.83
CA SER A 372 0.34 8.17 6.94
C SER A 372 0.44 9.65 6.55
N GLY A 373 1.23 10.42 7.29
CA GLY A 373 1.26 11.89 7.21
C GLY A 373 0.08 12.58 7.93
N GLU A 374 -0.93 11.84 8.39
CA GLU A 374 -2.17 12.37 9.00
C GLU A 374 -2.02 12.79 10.49
N ASN A 375 -0.80 12.96 11.01
CA ASN A 375 -0.52 13.53 12.35
C ASN A 375 0.24 14.88 12.29
N LEU A 376 -0.15 15.86 13.12
CA LEU A 376 0.48 17.18 13.27
C LEU A 376 0.29 17.72 14.70
N ASP A 377 1.20 17.37 15.62
CA ASP A 377 1.12 17.79 17.04
C ASP A 377 1.72 19.19 17.29
N LEU A 378 0.85 20.18 17.50
CA LEU A 378 1.23 21.57 17.79
C LEU A 378 0.83 21.96 19.22
N PRO A 379 1.74 22.49 20.06
CA PRO A 379 1.41 22.98 21.39
C PRO A 379 0.22 23.94 21.41
N GLU A 380 -0.73 23.67 22.30
CA GLU A 380 -1.98 24.39 22.52
C GLU A 380 -2.94 24.44 21.31
N VAL A 381 -2.65 23.73 20.21
CA VAL A 381 -3.49 23.72 18.99
C VAL A 381 -3.93 22.29 18.67
N THR A 382 -5.24 22.05 18.67
CA THR A 382 -5.79 20.79 18.15
C THR A 382 -5.76 20.83 16.62
N ALA A 383 -5.01 19.92 16.01
CA ALA A 383 -5.01 19.69 14.57
C ALA A 383 -5.91 18.49 14.22
N GLU A 384 -6.89 18.71 13.34
CA GLU A 384 -7.76 17.69 12.78
C GLU A 384 -7.44 17.56 11.28
N TYR A 385 -6.93 16.40 10.85
CA TYR A 385 -6.73 16.13 9.42
C TYR A 385 -8.09 16.11 8.71
N VAL A 386 -8.18 16.75 7.54
CA VAL A 386 -9.40 16.84 6.74
C VAL A 386 -9.21 15.96 5.49
N PRO A 387 -9.79 14.75 5.45
CA PRO A 387 -9.71 13.91 4.27
C PRO A 387 -10.35 14.59 3.06
N LEU A 388 -9.66 14.58 1.94
CA LEU A 388 -10.17 15.10 0.68
C LEU A 388 -10.78 13.97 -0.15
N GLU A 389 -11.93 14.21 -0.77
CA GLU A 389 -12.46 13.31 -1.79
C GLU A 389 -11.59 13.39 -3.05
N SER A 390 -11.06 12.25 -3.48
CA SER A 390 -10.30 12.10 -4.71
C SER A 390 -11.28 12.10 -5.87
N ARG A 391 -11.18 13.15 -6.71
CA ARG A 391 -12.06 13.36 -7.88
C ARG A 391 -11.60 12.58 -9.12
N THR A 392 -10.39 12.06 -9.07
CA THR A 392 -9.78 11.22 -10.10
C THR A 392 -9.27 9.93 -9.47
N SER A 393 -9.17 8.86 -10.27
CA SER A 393 -8.48 7.62 -9.89
C SER A 393 -7.67 7.10 -11.07
N ARG A 394 -6.45 6.65 -10.80
CA ARG A 394 -5.53 6.10 -11.81
C ARG A 394 -5.64 4.59 -11.93
N PHE A 395 -6.25 3.94 -10.94
CA PHE A 395 -6.46 2.50 -10.87
C PHE A 395 -7.96 2.21 -10.87
N ASP A 396 -8.35 0.99 -11.23
CA ASP A 396 -9.71 0.52 -11.00
C ASP A 396 -10.03 0.64 -9.49
N MET A 397 -9.07 0.25 -8.64
CA MET A 397 -9.13 0.41 -7.20
C MET A 397 -7.74 0.53 -6.56
N ALA A 398 -7.54 1.49 -5.67
CA ALA A 398 -6.33 1.64 -4.85
C ALA A 398 -6.72 1.57 -3.36
N ILE A 399 -6.32 0.49 -2.70
CA ILE A 399 -6.68 0.21 -1.29
C ILE A 399 -5.51 0.57 -0.39
N ASN A 400 -5.67 1.66 0.37
CA ASN A 400 -4.69 2.08 1.36
C ASN A 400 -5.20 1.70 2.76
N LEU A 401 -4.63 0.66 3.34
CA LEU A 401 -4.91 0.25 4.71
C LEU A 401 -4.00 1.01 5.68
N ILE A 402 -4.57 1.50 6.78
CA ILE A 402 -3.86 2.26 7.82
C ILE A 402 -4.08 1.56 9.15
N ASP A 403 -3.00 1.08 9.78
CA ASP A 403 -3.00 0.66 11.18
C ASP A 403 -2.98 1.92 12.06
N THR A 404 -4.11 2.21 12.71
CA THR A 404 -4.30 3.38 13.58
C THR A 404 -3.91 3.09 15.05
N GLY A 405 -3.11 2.05 15.30
CA GLY A 405 -2.71 1.56 16.62
C GLY A 405 -3.84 0.85 17.39
N GLY A 406 -5.01 1.48 17.46
CA GLY A 406 -6.25 0.95 18.05
C GLY A 406 -7.17 0.20 17.08
N GLY A 407 -6.83 0.10 15.79
CA GLY A 407 -7.66 -0.55 14.78
C GLY A 407 -7.07 -0.48 13.37
N LEU A 408 -7.84 -0.91 12.38
CA LEU A 408 -7.49 -0.83 10.96
C LEU A 408 -8.52 0.05 10.22
N ARG A 409 -8.05 0.96 9.37
CA ARG A 409 -8.88 1.78 8.48
C ARG A 409 -8.52 1.48 7.02
N ALA A 410 -9.52 1.43 6.15
CA ALA A 410 -9.31 1.47 4.69
C ALA A 410 -9.66 2.87 4.16
N ASN A 411 -8.73 3.47 3.42
CA ASN A 411 -8.98 4.57 2.50
C ASN A 411 -8.88 3.99 1.07
N VAL A 412 -10.02 3.83 0.39
CA VAL A 412 -10.07 3.25 -0.97
C VAL A 412 -10.40 4.33 -1.99
N GLU A 413 -9.51 4.55 -2.93
CA GLU A 413 -9.78 5.32 -4.15
C GLU A 413 -10.24 4.34 -5.24
N TYR A 414 -11.28 4.68 -6.00
CA TYR A 414 -11.80 3.79 -7.05
C TYR A 414 -12.33 4.56 -8.26
N ALA A 415 -12.29 3.93 -9.43
CA ALA A 415 -12.88 4.46 -10.65
C ALA A 415 -14.41 4.43 -10.55
N SER A 416 -15.02 5.58 -10.29
CA SER A 416 -16.48 5.77 -10.21
C SER A 416 -17.19 5.52 -11.55
N ASP A 417 -16.45 5.64 -12.67
CA ASP A 417 -16.88 5.25 -14.01
C ASP A 417 -17.12 3.73 -14.14
N LEU A 418 -16.51 2.91 -13.27
CA LEU A 418 -16.62 1.44 -13.27
C LEU A 418 -17.47 0.92 -12.12
N PHE A 419 -17.27 1.44 -10.92
CA PHE A 419 -17.82 0.87 -9.69
C PHE A 419 -18.69 1.86 -8.91
N ASP A 420 -19.73 1.33 -8.29
CA ASP A 420 -20.49 2.04 -7.27
C ASP A 420 -19.91 1.83 -5.88
N ARG A 421 -20.10 2.83 -5.01
CA ARG A 421 -19.68 2.80 -3.60
C ARG A 421 -20.05 1.51 -2.86
N TRP A 422 -21.25 0.98 -3.11
CA TRP A 422 -21.74 -0.23 -2.45
C TRP A 422 -20.89 -1.47 -2.76
N ARG A 423 -20.29 -1.55 -3.95
CA ARG A 423 -19.42 -2.66 -4.36
C ARG A 423 -18.09 -2.63 -3.60
N ILE A 424 -17.55 -1.42 -3.40
CA ILE A 424 -16.34 -1.21 -2.60
C ILE A 424 -16.62 -1.55 -1.13
N GLU A 425 -17.77 -1.14 -0.60
CA GLU A 425 -18.22 -1.48 0.77
C GLU A 425 -18.40 -3.00 0.93
N ALA A 426 -18.97 -3.69 -0.06
CA ALA A 426 -19.13 -5.15 -0.08
C ALA A 426 -17.78 -5.88 -0.11
N LEU A 427 -16.88 -5.52 -1.03
CA LEU A 427 -15.54 -6.11 -1.15
C LEU A 427 -14.73 -5.99 0.16
N LEU A 428 -14.79 -4.85 0.85
CA LEU A 428 -14.15 -4.71 2.16
C LEU A 428 -14.84 -5.56 3.24
N GLY A 429 -16.16 -5.79 3.13
CA GLY A 429 -16.90 -6.72 3.99
C GLY A 429 -16.52 -8.18 3.76
N HIS A 430 -16.24 -8.57 2.52
CA HIS A 430 -15.72 -9.89 2.17
C HIS A 430 -14.29 -10.10 2.64
N LEU A 431 -13.43 -9.08 2.53
CA LEU A 431 -12.08 -9.09 3.12
C LEU A 431 -12.12 -9.36 4.62
N GLU A 432 -12.99 -8.66 5.35
CA GLU A 432 -13.21 -8.93 6.79
C GLU A 432 -13.73 -10.36 7.05
N THR A 433 -14.65 -10.85 6.21
CA THR A 433 -15.23 -12.20 6.35
C THR A 433 -14.18 -13.29 6.15
N VAL A 434 -13.32 -13.16 5.13
CA VAL A 434 -12.18 -14.05 4.86
C VAL A 434 -11.19 -14.04 6.03
N LEU A 435 -10.78 -12.86 6.50
CA LEU A 435 -9.86 -12.72 7.64
C LEU A 435 -10.40 -13.36 8.93
N ARG A 436 -11.70 -13.19 9.20
CA ARG A 436 -12.37 -13.82 10.36
C ARG A 436 -12.49 -15.34 10.21
N GLY A 437 -12.74 -15.82 9.00
CA GLY A 437 -12.79 -17.26 8.69
C GLY A 437 -11.42 -17.92 8.87
N ALA A 438 -10.38 -17.32 8.30
CA ALA A 438 -8.99 -17.78 8.42
C ALA A 438 -8.49 -17.77 9.86
N ALA A 439 -8.70 -16.68 10.60
CA ALA A 439 -8.27 -16.56 12.00
C ALA A 439 -9.03 -17.47 12.98
N ALA A 440 -10.09 -18.14 12.54
CA ALA A 440 -10.80 -19.16 13.31
C ALA A 440 -10.26 -20.58 13.06
N ASP A 441 -9.60 -20.82 11.92
CA ASP A 441 -9.16 -22.12 11.43
C ASP A 441 -8.15 -21.95 10.26
N PRO A 442 -6.84 -21.70 10.53
CA PRO A 442 -5.86 -21.38 9.48
C PRO A 442 -5.56 -22.54 8.51
N ASP A 443 -5.74 -23.78 8.97
CA ASP A 443 -5.61 -25.01 8.19
C ASP A 443 -6.76 -25.24 7.21
N ARG A 444 -7.81 -24.40 7.26
CA ARG A 444 -8.94 -24.46 6.35
C ARG A 444 -8.51 -24.15 4.92
N ARG A 445 -8.98 -24.95 3.96
CA ARG A 445 -8.71 -24.71 2.53
C ARG A 445 -9.40 -23.46 2.02
N LEU A 446 -8.83 -22.82 1.00
CA LEU A 446 -9.43 -21.64 0.36
C LEU A 446 -10.87 -21.92 -0.13
N SER A 447 -11.15 -23.12 -0.63
CA SER A 447 -12.48 -23.63 -1.01
C SER A 447 -13.51 -23.66 0.13
N GLN A 448 -13.06 -23.70 1.38
CA GLN A 448 -13.88 -23.81 2.58
C GLN A 448 -14.05 -22.47 3.31
N LEU A 449 -13.34 -21.43 2.87
CA LEU A 449 -13.51 -20.07 3.37
C LEU A 449 -14.65 -19.37 2.62
N ALA A 450 -15.77 -19.19 3.32
CA ALA A 450 -16.92 -18.48 2.80
C ALA A 450 -16.58 -17.00 2.57
N LEU A 451 -16.85 -16.51 1.35
CA LEU A 451 -16.70 -15.09 1.01
C LEU A 451 -17.89 -14.27 1.51
N VAL A 452 -19.12 -14.78 1.33
CA VAL A 452 -20.37 -14.15 1.73
C VAL A 452 -20.91 -14.79 3.02
N ALA A 453 -21.18 -13.98 4.03
CA ALA A 453 -21.68 -14.44 5.32
C ALA A 453 -22.72 -13.47 5.92
N GLY A 454 -23.36 -13.89 7.02
CA GLY A 454 -24.28 -13.06 7.81
C GLY A 454 -25.44 -12.50 6.99
N ALA A 455 -25.72 -11.20 7.17
CA ALA A 455 -26.88 -10.53 6.57
C ALA A 455 -26.89 -10.54 5.02
N GLU A 456 -25.73 -10.55 4.35
CA GLU A 456 -25.70 -10.67 2.89
C GLU A 456 -26.06 -12.08 2.45
N ALA A 457 -25.54 -13.12 3.13
CA ALA A 457 -25.93 -14.50 2.86
C ALA A 457 -27.45 -14.70 3.08
N GLU A 458 -28.02 -14.15 4.16
CA GLU A 458 -29.46 -14.17 4.40
C GLU A 458 -30.27 -13.50 3.28
N GLN A 459 -29.79 -12.37 2.75
CA GLN A 459 -30.41 -11.65 1.64
C GLN A 459 -30.32 -12.42 0.31
N LEU A 460 -29.16 -12.98 -0.03
CA LEU A 460 -28.99 -13.79 -1.25
C LEU A 460 -29.83 -15.07 -1.18
N LEU A 461 -29.87 -15.74 -0.03
CA LEU A 461 -30.71 -16.91 0.19
C LEU A 461 -32.20 -16.56 0.19
N ALA A 462 -32.58 -15.34 0.57
CA ALA A 462 -33.95 -14.83 0.44
C ALA A 462 -34.33 -14.56 -1.01
N ALA A 463 -33.51 -13.79 -1.74
CA ALA A 463 -33.69 -13.57 -3.17
C ALA A 463 -33.76 -14.90 -3.95
N GLY A 464 -32.88 -15.85 -3.62
CA GLY A 464 -32.87 -17.21 -4.17
C GLY A 464 -34.18 -17.97 -3.99
N ARG A 465 -34.91 -17.78 -2.89
CA ARG A 465 -36.23 -18.41 -2.66
C ARG A 465 -37.35 -17.79 -3.50
N ASP A 466 -37.23 -16.51 -3.84
CA ASP A 466 -38.28 -15.73 -4.52
C ASP A 466 -38.02 -15.53 -6.03
N ALA A 467 -36.81 -15.85 -6.52
CA ALA A 467 -36.36 -15.56 -7.88
C ALA A 467 -36.93 -16.48 -8.97
N ASP A 468 -37.36 -17.70 -8.65
CA ASP A 468 -37.81 -18.69 -9.63
C ASP A 468 -39.09 -19.42 -9.17
N ALA A 469 -40.09 -19.47 -10.05
CA ALA A 469 -41.38 -20.12 -9.80
C ALA A 469 -41.30 -21.64 -9.67
N THR A 470 -40.18 -22.26 -10.07
CA THR A 470 -39.95 -23.71 -10.01
C THR A 470 -39.28 -24.18 -8.72
N GLY A 471 -38.77 -23.26 -7.88
CA GLY A 471 -38.17 -23.56 -6.58
C GLY A 471 -36.95 -22.70 -6.27
N PRO A 472 -36.42 -22.76 -5.03
CA PRO A 472 -35.28 -21.93 -4.64
C PRO A 472 -34.03 -22.20 -5.46
N VAL A 473 -33.26 -21.14 -5.73
CA VAL A 473 -32.01 -21.17 -6.48
C VAL A 473 -30.87 -20.49 -5.73
N TYR A 474 -29.63 -20.88 -6.02
CA TYR A 474 -28.41 -20.28 -5.47
C TYR A 474 -27.42 -19.96 -6.59
N VAL A 475 -26.59 -18.94 -6.40
CA VAL A 475 -25.47 -18.62 -7.30
C VAL A 475 -24.19 -18.89 -6.54
N VAL A 476 -23.37 -19.80 -7.05
CA VAL A 476 -22.21 -20.34 -6.31
C VAL A 476 -20.92 -20.41 -7.14
N ASP A 477 -19.81 -20.49 -6.43
CA ASP A 477 -18.52 -20.85 -7.00
C ASP A 477 -18.43 -22.38 -7.26
N PRO A 478 -17.40 -22.88 -7.97
CA PRO A 478 -17.22 -24.32 -8.21
C PRO A 478 -17.16 -25.17 -6.93
N THR A 479 -16.87 -24.56 -5.78
CA THR A 479 -16.75 -25.19 -4.45
C THR A 479 -18.02 -25.07 -3.59
N LEU A 480 -19.13 -24.60 -4.18
CA LEU A 480 -20.46 -24.45 -3.56
C LEU A 480 -20.61 -23.31 -2.53
N ASN A 481 -19.69 -22.34 -2.50
CA ASN A 481 -19.89 -21.12 -1.68
C ASN A 481 -20.80 -20.13 -2.40
N LEU A 482 -21.63 -19.38 -1.66
CA LEU A 482 -22.40 -18.25 -2.21
C LEU A 482 -21.48 -17.19 -2.81
N LEU A 483 -21.82 -16.71 -4.01
CA LEU A 483 -21.12 -15.61 -4.66
C LEU A 483 -21.82 -14.25 -4.46
N PRO A 484 -21.06 -13.15 -4.32
CA PRO A 484 -21.59 -11.79 -4.14
C PRO A 484 -22.41 -11.28 -5.32
N ARG A 485 -23.07 -10.14 -5.11
CA ARG A 485 -23.80 -9.43 -6.18
C ARG A 485 -22.86 -8.99 -7.31
N GLY A 486 -23.31 -9.19 -8.54
CA GLY A 486 -22.60 -8.91 -9.77
C GLY A 486 -21.52 -9.95 -10.14
N VAL A 487 -21.13 -10.85 -9.23
CA VAL A 487 -20.12 -11.87 -9.49
C VAL A 487 -20.76 -13.03 -10.27
N PRO A 488 -20.24 -13.40 -11.46
CA PRO A 488 -20.72 -14.55 -12.21
C PRO A 488 -20.44 -15.89 -11.51
N GLY A 489 -21.45 -16.74 -11.39
CA GLY A 489 -21.38 -18.07 -10.80
C GLY A 489 -22.16 -19.12 -11.57
N GLU A 490 -22.15 -20.36 -11.05
CA GLU A 490 -23.06 -21.41 -11.49
C GLU A 490 -24.40 -21.30 -10.74
N LEU A 491 -25.51 -21.50 -11.46
CA LEU A 491 -26.84 -21.63 -10.87
C LEU A 491 -27.04 -23.04 -10.30
N LEU A 492 -27.28 -23.14 -8.98
CA LEU A 492 -27.85 -24.33 -8.35
C LEU A 492 -29.36 -24.19 -8.23
N ARG A 493 -30.07 -25.31 -8.38
CA ARG A 493 -31.52 -25.40 -8.19
C ARG A 493 -31.85 -26.42 -7.11
N VAL A 494 -32.64 -26.02 -6.11
CA VAL A 494 -33.13 -26.93 -5.07
C VAL A 494 -34.13 -27.91 -5.67
N VAL A 495 -33.95 -29.19 -5.37
CA VAL A 495 -34.82 -30.29 -5.82
C VAL A 495 -35.36 -31.08 -4.63
N GLU A 496 -36.49 -31.76 -4.81
CA GLU A 496 -36.95 -32.75 -3.84
C GLU A 496 -36.08 -34.02 -3.88
N PRO A 497 -35.99 -34.79 -2.76
CA PRO A 497 -35.21 -36.02 -2.69
C PRO A 497 -35.86 -37.19 -3.47
N THR A 498 -36.02 -37.05 -4.78
CA THR A 498 -36.29 -38.15 -5.70
C THR A 498 -34.96 -38.87 -5.97
N GLY A 499 -34.74 -39.99 -5.26
CA GLY A 499 -33.46 -40.73 -5.20
C GLY A 499 -33.01 -41.44 -6.49
N THR A 500 -33.03 -40.72 -7.61
CA THR A 500 -32.73 -41.19 -8.97
C THR A 500 -31.94 -40.18 -9.82
N ASP A 501 -31.74 -38.94 -9.37
CA ASP A 501 -30.91 -37.97 -10.10
C ASP A 501 -29.43 -38.08 -9.68
N PRO A 502 -28.52 -38.51 -10.59
CA PRO A 502 -27.09 -38.64 -10.28
C PRO A 502 -26.36 -37.29 -10.16
N GLN A 503 -26.99 -36.16 -10.48
CA GLN A 503 -26.43 -34.81 -10.33
C GLN A 503 -26.88 -34.11 -9.03
N ALA A 504 -27.77 -34.73 -8.25
CA ALA A 504 -28.23 -34.18 -6.98
C ALA A 504 -27.14 -34.32 -5.88
N VAL A 505 -26.62 -33.17 -5.43
CA VAL A 505 -25.73 -33.07 -4.26
C VAL A 505 -26.49 -32.57 -3.04
N ALA A 506 -25.94 -32.74 -1.84
CA ALA A 506 -26.55 -32.19 -0.62
C ALA A 506 -26.62 -30.66 -0.71
N ASP A 507 -27.75 -30.08 -0.31
CA ASP A 507 -27.92 -28.62 -0.24
C ASP A 507 -27.02 -28.06 0.88
N PRO A 508 -26.01 -27.22 0.56
CA PRO A 508 -25.08 -26.69 1.56
C PRO A 508 -25.71 -25.63 2.47
N PHE A 509 -26.88 -25.09 2.10
CA PHE A 509 -27.58 -24.02 2.82
C PHE A 509 -28.85 -24.51 3.53
N ARG A 510 -29.35 -25.70 3.20
CA ARG A 510 -30.54 -26.30 3.81
C ARG A 510 -30.31 -27.76 4.25
N PRO A 511 -30.17 -28.03 5.56
CA PRO A 511 -30.02 -29.39 6.08
C PRO A 511 -31.14 -30.34 5.60
N GLY A 512 -30.75 -31.45 4.97
CA GLY A 512 -31.68 -32.45 4.41
C GLY A 512 -32.31 -32.07 3.06
N GLY A 513 -31.94 -30.94 2.47
CA GLY A 513 -32.24 -30.58 1.08
C GLY A 513 -31.24 -31.18 0.10
N TYR A 514 -31.59 -31.14 -1.18
CA TYR A 514 -30.71 -31.50 -2.30
C TYR A 514 -30.76 -30.40 -3.36
N VAL A 515 -29.65 -30.22 -4.07
CA VAL A 515 -29.50 -29.27 -5.18
C VAL A 515 -28.90 -29.94 -6.39
N VAL A 516 -29.31 -29.50 -7.58
CA VAL A 516 -28.73 -29.91 -8.86
C VAL A 516 -27.95 -28.74 -9.46
N ARG A 517 -26.75 -29.06 -9.96
CA ARG A 517 -25.92 -28.16 -10.78
C ARG A 517 -26.54 -28.03 -12.17
N THR A 518 -26.94 -26.83 -12.55
CA THR A 518 -27.60 -26.60 -13.86
C THR A 518 -26.62 -26.41 -15.01
N GLY A 519 -25.35 -26.06 -14.72
CA GLY A 519 -24.40 -25.58 -15.71
C GLY A 519 -24.70 -24.18 -16.27
N GLU A 520 -25.80 -23.53 -15.88
CA GLU A 520 -26.11 -22.16 -16.30
C GLU A 520 -25.18 -21.16 -15.58
N ARG A 521 -24.49 -20.31 -16.35
CA ARG A 521 -23.79 -19.15 -15.78
C ARG A 521 -24.77 -18.01 -15.55
N VAL A 522 -24.78 -17.49 -14.33
CA VAL A 522 -25.70 -16.45 -13.88
C VAL A 522 -24.98 -15.48 -12.95
N ARG A 523 -25.62 -14.35 -12.63
CA ARG A 523 -25.22 -13.47 -11.52
C ARG A 523 -26.45 -12.84 -10.86
N TRP A 524 -26.28 -12.36 -9.64
CA TRP A 524 -27.25 -11.46 -9.01
C TRP A 524 -27.00 -10.02 -9.48
N SER A 525 -28.04 -9.29 -9.89
CA SER A 525 -27.96 -7.84 -10.12
C SER A 525 -27.84 -7.07 -8.80
N ALA A 526 -27.56 -5.76 -8.88
CA ALA A 526 -27.57 -4.88 -7.69
C ALA A 526 -28.92 -4.95 -6.93
N ASP A 527 -30.02 -5.01 -7.69
CA ASP A 527 -31.42 -5.15 -7.23
C ASP A 527 -31.81 -6.59 -6.83
N LEU A 528 -30.87 -7.53 -6.71
CA LEU A 528 -31.13 -8.95 -6.39
C LEU A 528 -32.04 -9.67 -7.40
N ARG A 529 -31.95 -9.32 -8.70
CA ARG A 529 -32.55 -10.10 -9.80
C ARG A 529 -31.54 -11.07 -10.37
N LEU A 530 -31.98 -12.26 -10.79
CA LEU A 530 -31.11 -13.23 -11.45
C LEU A 530 -30.93 -12.84 -12.93
N GLU A 531 -29.67 -12.76 -13.39
CA GLU A 531 -29.30 -12.47 -14.77
C GLU A 531 -28.51 -13.64 -15.37
N THR A 532 -28.98 -14.22 -16.48
CA THR A 532 -28.27 -15.29 -17.21
C THR A 532 -27.20 -14.72 -18.14
N LEU A 533 -26.06 -15.43 -18.24
CA LEU A 533 -24.89 -15.04 -19.02
C LEU A 533 -24.60 -16.10 -20.09
N GLU A 534 -24.26 -15.69 -21.32
CA GLU A 534 -23.95 -16.62 -22.41
C GLU A 534 -22.44 -16.97 -22.43
N GLY A 535 -22.06 -18.22 -22.12
CA GLY A 535 -20.69 -18.74 -22.37
C GLY A 535 -20.19 -19.82 -21.38
N PRO A 536 -19.31 -20.77 -21.81
CA PRO A 536 -18.87 -21.93 -21.02
C PRO A 536 -17.64 -21.68 -20.11
N GLY A 537 -17.33 -22.60 -19.18
CA GLY A 537 -16.13 -22.59 -18.33
C GLY A 537 -15.75 -23.99 -17.77
N ASP A 538 -14.48 -24.17 -17.35
CA ASP A 538 -13.83 -25.46 -17.00
C ASP A 538 -12.78 -25.32 -15.86
N GLY A 539 -12.55 -26.37 -15.04
CA GLY A 539 -11.28 -26.61 -14.28
C GLY A 539 -11.33 -26.73 -12.74
N ALA A 540 -10.56 -27.66 -12.12
CA ALA A 540 -10.57 -27.99 -10.67
C ALA A 540 -9.17 -28.38 -10.04
N ALA A 541 -9.10 -28.55 -8.70
CA ALA A 541 -7.92 -28.75 -7.78
C ALA A 541 -7.26 -30.19 -7.80
N PRO A 542 -6.29 -30.68 -6.93
CA PRO A 542 -6.08 -30.50 -5.44
C PRO A 542 -4.68 -30.76 -4.69
N ALA A 543 -4.54 -30.29 -3.43
CA ALA A 543 -4.04 -30.86 -2.11
C ALA A 543 -2.74 -31.74 -1.81
N GLY A 544 -2.02 -31.46 -0.69
CA GLY A 544 -1.06 -32.35 0.08
C GLY A 544 -0.43 -31.71 1.40
N PRO A 545 0.14 -32.43 2.42
CA PRO A 545 0.13 -32.02 3.88
C PRO A 545 1.47 -31.82 4.71
N THR A 546 1.35 -31.56 6.04
CA THR A 546 2.28 -30.91 7.04
C THR A 546 2.85 -31.75 8.25
N ALA A 547 3.71 -31.18 9.13
CA ALA A 547 4.14 -31.67 10.49
C ALA A 547 4.80 -30.59 11.43
N ASP A 548 5.02 -30.86 12.73
CA ASP A 548 5.06 -29.90 13.90
C ASP A 548 6.28 -30.01 14.91
N VAL A 549 6.37 -29.10 15.93
CA VAL A 549 7.00 -29.15 17.30
C VAL A 549 8.12 -28.12 17.70
N ALA A 550 8.12 -27.62 18.96
CA ALA A 550 9.01 -26.61 19.63
C ALA A 550 10.36 -27.18 20.22
N ASP A 551 11.24 -26.54 21.04
CA ASP A 551 11.24 -25.42 22.04
C ASP A 551 12.71 -24.94 22.39
N ASP A 552 12.93 -24.01 23.36
CA ASP A 552 14.12 -23.82 24.28
C ASP A 552 14.94 -22.47 24.22
N ALA A 553 15.76 -22.18 25.27
CA ALA A 553 16.45 -20.90 25.59
C ALA A 553 17.97 -20.82 25.21
N PRO A 554 18.66 -19.64 25.30
CA PRO A 554 20.03 -19.41 24.77
C PRO A 554 21.18 -20.05 25.55
N ARG A 555 22.21 -20.47 24.82
CA ARG A 555 23.28 -21.35 25.27
C ARG A 555 24.68 -21.05 24.71
N THR A 556 24.82 -20.41 23.54
CA THR A 556 26.14 -20.09 22.96
C THR A 556 26.49 -18.60 23.09
N PRO A 557 27.79 -18.21 23.01
CA PRO A 557 28.18 -16.80 22.98
C PRO A 557 27.62 -16.03 21.77
N THR A 558 27.47 -16.70 20.62
CA THR A 558 26.83 -16.11 19.43
C THR A 558 25.33 -15.96 19.64
N GLU A 559 24.64 -16.96 20.20
CA GLU A 559 23.22 -16.87 20.59
C GLU A 559 22.99 -15.74 21.59
N GLN A 560 23.82 -15.62 22.63
CA GLN A 560 23.71 -14.52 23.61
C GLN A 560 23.84 -13.16 22.92
N ARG A 561 24.84 -12.97 22.07
CA ARG A 561 25.09 -11.69 21.40
C ARG A 561 24.05 -11.34 20.34
N VAL A 562 23.42 -12.34 19.72
CA VAL A 562 22.26 -12.15 18.84
C VAL A 562 21.01 -11.80 19.66
N ALA A 563 20.79 -12.44 20.82
CA ALA A 563 19.72 -12.07 21.75
C ALA A 563 19.86 -10.63 22.27
N ASP A 564 21.08 -10.19 22.57
CA ASP A 564 21.35 -8.82 23.00
C ASP A 564 20.98 -7.80 21.89
N ILE A 565 21.36 -8.08 20.62
CA ILE A 565 20.98 -7.23 19.46
C ILE A 565 19.46 -7.22 19.24
N PHE A 566 18.78 -8.36 19.42
CA PHE A 566 17.32 -8.42 19.35
C PHE A 566 16.69 -7.56 20.47
N GLY A 567 17.17 -7.70 21.71
CA GLY A 567 16.71 -6.92 22.86
C GLY A 567 16.89 -5.41 22.67
N GLU A 568 18.03 -4.96 22.12
CA GLU A 568 18.27 -3.55 21.79
C GLU A 568 17.28 -2.99 20.75
N VAL A 569 17.03 -3.71 19.66
CA VAL A 569 16.16 -3.23 18.56
C VAL A 569 14.67 -3.28 18.94
N LEU A 570 14.31 -4.19 19.85
CA LEU A 570 12.95 -4.36 20.36
C LEU A 570 12.69 -3.58 21.67
N SER A 571 13.73 -3.01 22.29
CA SER A 571 13.67 -2.35 23.62
C SER A 571 13.15 -3.27 24.73
N ARG A 572 13.71 -4.49 24.83
CA ARG A 572 13.29 -5.56 25.77
C ARG A 572 14.47 -6.16 26.54
N ASP A 573 14.24 -6.44 27.83
CA ASP A 573 15.19 -7.15 28.70
C ASP A 573 15.11 -8.68 28.48
N GLY A 574 16.04 -9.22 27.69
CA GLY A 574 16.20 -10.67 27.47
C GLY A 574 15.28 -11.25 26.38
N VAL A 575 15.87 -12.12 25.54
CA VAL A 575 15.18 -12.82 24.44
C VAL A 575 15.60 -14.29 24.44
N GLY A 576 14.64 -15.21 24.28
CA GLY A 576 14.85 -16.65 24.23
C GLY A 576 15.50 -17.14 22.93
N ALA A 577 16.06 -18.36 22.92
CA ALA A 577 16.80 -18.84 21.74
C ALA A 577 15.91 -19.21 20.57
N GLN A 578 14.77 -19.84 20.86
CA GLN A 578 13.72 -20.14 19.89
C GLN A 578 12.62 -19.07 19.86
N GLU A 579 12.79 -17.96 20.59
CA GLU A 579 11.84 -16.85 20.54
C GLU A 579 12.00 -16.16 19.18
N SER A 580 10.94 -16.22 18.35
CA SER A 580 10.92 -15.57 17.04
C SER A 580 10.94 -14.06 17.22
N PHE A 581 11.83 -13.37 16.49
CA PHE A 581 11.96 -11.92 16.49
C PHE A 581 10.63 -11.19 16.26
N PHE A 582 9.78 -11.75 15.40
CA PHE A 582 8.48 -11.18 15.07
C PHE A 582 7.48 -11.41 16.21
N ALA A 583 7.46 -12.61 16.81
CA ALA A 583 6.57 -12.97 17.93
C ALA A 583 6.77 -12.12 19.21
N VAL A 584 7.92 -11.45 19.38
CA VAL A 584 8.16 -10.51 20.49
C VAL A 584 7.87 -9.04 20.16
N GLY A 585 7.27 -8.77 18.99
CA GLY A 585 6.83 -7.45 18.53
C GLY A 585 7.71 -6.80 17.46
N GLY A 586 8.57 -7.57 16.79
CA GLY A 586 9.38 -7.10 15.67
C GLY A 586 8.55 -6.90 14.40
N ASN A 587 8.86 -5.86 13.63
CA ASN A 587 8.31 -5.63 12.29
C ASN A 587 9.40 -5.67 11.20
N SER A 588 9.01 -5.58 9.92
CA SER A 588 9.94 -5.70 8.79
C SER A 588 11.07 -4.67 8.77
N LEU A 589 10.84 -3.46 9.28
CA LEU A 589 11.86 -2.42 9.41
C LEU A 589 12.83 -2.73 10.56
N GLN A 590 12.32 -3.21 11.70
CA GLN A 590 13.15 -3.68 12.80
C GLN A 590 13.98 -4.92 12.41
N ALA A 591 13.45 -5.78 11.53
CA ALA A 591 14.19 -6.92 10.97
C ALA A 591 15.38 -6.48 10.11
N MET A 592 15.19 -5.51 9.21
CA MET A 592 16.28 -4.88 8.45
C MET A 592 17.33 -4.27 9.38
N ARG A 593 16.90 -3.56 10.44
CA ARG A 593 17.80 -2.99 11.47
C ARG A 593 18.60 -4.05 12.22
N VAL A 594 18.00 -5.18 12.59
CA VAL A 594 18.71 -6.33 13.21
C VAL A 594 19.77 -6.89 12.27
N VAL A 595 19.40 -7.16 11.01
CA VAL A 595 20.32 -7.73 10.01
C VAL A 595 21.49 -6.79 9.73
N SER A 596 21.23 -5.49 9.61
CA SER A 596 22.27 -4.45 9.50
C SER A 596 23.21 -4.44 10.73
N ARG A 597 22.67 -4.48 11.95
CA ARG A 597 23.47 -4.55 13.19
C ARG A 597 24.30 -5.84 13.30
N ILE A 598 23.76 -7.00 12.92
CA ILE A 598 24.48 -8.27 12.93
C ILE A 598 25.61 -8.25 11.88
N ASN A 599 25.33 -7.81 10.66
CA ASN A 599 26.34 -7.67 9.60
C ASN A 599 27.51 -6.77 10.06
N LYS A 600 27.19 -5.62 10.66
CA LYS A 600 28.17 -4.68 11.22
C LYS A 600 28.92 -5.24 12.45
N GLY A 601 28.21 -5.95 13.33
CA GLY A 601 28.75 -6.46 14.60
C GLY A 601 29.64 -7.70 14.48
N PHE A 602 29.40 -8.54 13.46
CA PHE A 602 30.16 -9.77 13.19
C PHE A 602 31.05 -9.68 11.94
N GLY A 603 30.96 -8.61 11.14
CA GLY A 603 31.78 -8.41 9.93
C GLY A 603 31.40 -9.32 8.76
N ILE A 604 30.12 -9.68 8.66
CA ILE A 604 29.60 -10.65 7.67
C ILE A 604 28.51 -10.04 6.79
N LYS A 605 28.11 -10.78 5.75
CA LYS A 605 26.95 -10.45 4.90
C LYS A 605 25.91 -11.58 4.96
N LEU A 606 24.97 -11.43 5.88
CA LEU A 606 23.68 -12.12 5.94
C LEU A 606 22.64 -11.29 5.19
N SER A 607 21.71 -11.97 4.51
CA SER A 607 20.54 -11.32 3.90
C SER A 607 19.37 -11.30 4.88
N VAL A 608 18.41 -10.41 4.63
CA VAL A 608 17.16 -10.37 5.41
C VAL A 608 16.40 -11.69 5.30
N ARG A 609 16.47 -12.37 4.15
CA ARG A 609 15.97 -13.74 3.95
C ARG A 609 16.52 -14.75 4.95
N THR A 610 17.79 -14.64 5.38
CA THR A 610 18.35 -15.55 6.41
C THR A 610 17.66 -15.36 7.77
N MET A 611 17.19 -14.15 8.05
CA MET A 611 16.51 -13.81 9.29
C MET A 611 15.00 -14.11 9.23
N TYR A 612 14.34 -13.99 8.08
CA TYR A 612 12.95 -14.48 7.92
C TYR A 612 12.84 -16.00 7.84
N GLY A 613 13.78 -16.68 7.18
CA GLY A 613 13.72 -18.13 6.98
C GLY A 613 13.85 -18.93 8.29
N ASN A 614 14.49 -18.36 9.32
CA ASN A 614 14.48 -18.90 10.68
C ASN A 614 14.66 -17.74 11.69
N PRO A 615 13.57 -17.08 12.14
CA PRO A 615 13.62 -15.80 12.87
C PRO A 615 14.00 -15.91 14.36
N THR A 616 14.58 -17.03 14.77
CA THR A 616 14.97 -17.27 16.16
C THR A 616 16.43 -16.90 16.39
N VAL A 617 16.75 -16.44 17.60
CA VAL A 617 18.11 -16.14 18.05
C VAL A 617 19.08 -17.29 17.74
N ARG A 618 18.66 -18.54 17.94
CA ARG A 618 19.43 -19.76 17.67
C ARG A 618 19.78 -19.92 16.20
N ALA A 619 18.80 -19.80 15.32
CA ALA A 619 19.02 -20.06 13.91
C ALA A 619 19.77 -18.91 13.23
N VAL A 620 19.53 -17.66 13.65
CA VAL A 620 20.32 -16.51 13.24
C VAL A 620 21.77 -16.64 13.74
N ALA A 621 22.00 -17.06 14.99
CA ALA A 621 23.35 -17.35 15.49
C ALA A 621 24.05 -18.49 14.72
N ALA A 622 23.33 -19.56 14.37
CA ALA A 622 23.88 -20.63 13.54
C ALA A 622 24.28 -20.14 12.13
N ALA A 623 23.52 -19.22 11.54
CA ALA A 623 23.87 -18.61 10.26
C ALA A 623 25.06 -17.63 10.36
N VAL A 624 25.18 -16.91 11.48
CA VAL A 624 26.37 -16.11 11.83
C VAL A 624 27.60 -17.02 11.92
N ASP A 625 27.52 -18.10 12.70
CA ASP A 625 28.63 -19.04 12.93
C ASP A 625 29.07 -19.75 11.64
N GLN A 626 28.14 -20.09 10.73
CA GLN A 626 28.49 -20.62 9.40
C GLN A 626 29.24 -19.61 8.53
N LYS A 627 28.89 -18.31 8.62
CA LYS A 627 29.53 -17.24 7.84
C LYS A 627 30.89 -16.82 8.40
N THR A 628 31.07 -16.84 9.72
CA THR A 628 32.36 -16.53 10.36
C THR A 628 33.32 -17.72 10.28
N GLY A 629 32.85 -18.96 10.47
CA GLY A 629 33.65 -20.18 10.33
C GLY A 629 34.10 -20.47 8.89
N GLY A 630 33.39 -19.94 7.89
CA GLY A 630 33.76 -20.05 6.47
C GLY A 630 34.94 -19.18 6.02
N SER A 631 35.58 -18.42 6.92
CA SER A 631 36.67 -17.49 6.59
C SER A 631 38.09 -18.02 6.90
N GLU A 632 38.24 -19.27 7.37
CA GLU A 632 39.54 -19.92 7.63
C GLU A 632 39.78 -21.19 6.79
N ALA A 633 39.27 -21.24 5.55
CA ALA A 633 39.47 -22.34 4.58
C ALA A 633 40.09 -21.85 3.26
#